data_AF-A0A9W8E6S3-F1
#
_entry.id   AF-A0A9W8E6S3-F1
#
_cell.length_a   1.000
_cell.length_b   1.000
_cell.length_c   1.000
_cell.angle_alpha   90.00
_cell.angle_beta   90.00
_cell.angle_gamma   90.00
#
_symmetry.space_group_name_H-M   'P 1'
#
loop_
_entity.id
_entity.type
_entity.pdbx_description
1 polymer ?
#
loop_
_entity_poly.entity_id
_entity_poly.type
_entity_poly.pdbx_seq_one_letter_code
_entity_poly.pdbx_strand_id
1 'polypeptide(L)'
;METFAVHIASQLALQWDEQQPGEVISSGVDDVFFIAKRSLLRALSTAHGTIIRNLVHVLQNLFSFAVFPFLQRRVLQRPRATTAAGGSVAGWERDPMANPFHHTTVALTKHNVHAITPTTDGTLPEAFAEMVVRNQPIIVALNNFDTSVRYVEKLIADASHHLNPAKNPIWATYPEIELKEITDQVLELQGVKLKFSQVWMGLLEQFALLSARPSMRIILQESYRDIKYVLTDEEYMDVKNDNLFVQRFIIKFNAYMDALKVAMTEANFGHYLTHALDYLITDWEKAVSLSKFNL
;
A
#
# COMPACT_ATOMS: atom_id res chain seq x y z
N MET A 1 3.15 -32.64 10.49
CA MET A 1 3.24 -31.75 11.68
C MET A 1 3.73 -30.35 11.31
N GLU A 2 4.82 -30.21 10.54
CA GLU A 2 5.36 -28.88 10.16
C GLU A 2 4.37 -28.01 9.35
N THR A 3 3.64 -28.60 8.38
CA THR A 3 2.60 -27.90 7.60
C THR A 3 1.45 -27.35 8.45
N PHE A 4 1.00 -28.12 9.45
CA PHE A 4 -0.05 -27.71 10.38
C PHE A 4 0.41 -26.60 11.31
N ALA A 5 1.65 -26.70 11.80
CA ALA A 5 2.25 -25.67 12.66
C ALA A 5 2.41 -24.32 11.93
N VAL A 6 2.82 -24.33 10.65
CA VAL A 6 2.91 -23.11 9.82
C VAL A 6 1.57 -22.42 9.69
N HIS A 7 0.52 -23.18 9.41
CA HIS A 7 -0.82 -22.63 9.23
C HIS A 7 -1.33 -21.97 10.52
N ILE A 8 -1.22 -22.65 11.67
CA ILE A 8 -1.69 -22.12 12.95
C ILE A 8 -0.86 -20.92 13.40
N ALA A 9 0.47 -21.01 13.35
CA ALA A 9 1.34 -19.92 13.78
C ALA A 9 1.10 -18.66 12.94
N SER A 10 0.87 -18.82 11.63
CA SER A 10 0.55 -17.71 10.74
C SER A 10 -0.83 -17.12 11.02
N GLN A 11 -1.84 -17.95 11.34
CA GLN A 11 -3.16 -17.45 11.75
C GLN A 11 -3.10 -16.67 13.07
N LEU A 12 -2.31 -17.14 14.04
CA LEU A 12 -2.11 -16.44 15.31
C LEU A 12 -1.37 -15.11 15.10
N ALA A 13 -0.33 -15.08 14.26
CA ALA A 13 0.38 -13.85 13.92
C ALA A 13 -0.54 -12.79 13.30
N LEU A 14 -1.44 -13.21 12.39
CA LEU A 14 -2.45 -12.31 11.83
C LEU A 14 -3.52 -11.87 12.84
N GLN A 15 -3.83 -12.70 13.85
CA GLN A 15 -4.78 -12.34 14.91
C GLN A 15 -4.22 -11.29 15.87
N TRP A 16 -2.91 -11.31 16.13
CA TRP A 16 -2.23 -10.37 17.01
C TRP A 16 -1.57 -9.20 16.27
N ASP A 17 -1.95 -8.99 15.01
CA ASP A 17 -1.32 -8.00 14.14
C ASP A 17 -1.52 -6.56 14.64
N GLU A 18 -0.42 -5.95 15.08
CA GLU A 18 -0.36 -4.59 15.61
C GLU A 18 0.62 -3.73 14.78
N GLN A 19 0.27 -2.46 14.59
CA GLN A 19 1.19 -1.48 14.00
C GLN A 19 1.90 -0.75 15.14
N GLN A 20 3.23 -0.83 15.19
CA GLN A 20 3.99 -0.10 16.20
C GLN A 20 4.06 1.40 15.87
N PRO A 21 4.15 2.29 16.88
CA PRO A 21 4.29 3.72 16.63
C PRO A 21 5.54 4.03 15.79
N GLY A 22 5.37 4.72 14.67
CA GLY A 22 6.45 5.10 13.76
C GLY A 22 6.77 4.08 12.66
N GLU A 23 6.21 2.87 12.72
CA GLU A 23 6.35 1.87 11.66
C GLU A 23 5.31 2.09 10.56
N VAL A 24 5.72 1.92 9.30
CA VAL A 24 4.84 2.07 8.12
C VAL A 24 4.05 0.79 7.82
N ILE A 25 4.50 -0.36 8.33
CA ILE A 25 3.88 -1.67 8.18
C ILE A 25 3.42 -2.21 9.53
N SER A 26 2.60 -3.26 9.52
CA SER A 26 2.21 -3.98 10.73
C SER A 26 3.03 -5.26 10.92
N SER A 27 3.24 -5.68 12.17
CA SER A 27 4.15 -6.78 12.50
C SER A 27 3.69 -8.15 12.01
N GLY A 28 2.38 -8.35 11.85
CA GLY A 28 1.80 -9.65 11.49
C GLY A 28 2.18 -10.11 10.08
N VAL A 29 2.44 -9.20 9.15
CA VAL A 29 2.95 -9.58 7.82
C VAL A 29 4.38 -10.10 7.92
N ASP A 30 5.24 -9.38 8.63
CA ASP A 30 6.63 -9.77 8.83
C ASP A 30 6.74 -11.14 9.49
N ASP A 31 5.96 -11.38 10.54
CA ASP A 31 5.93 -12.65 11.26
C ASP A 31 5.49 -13.81 10.36
N VAL A 32 4.41 -13.64 9.59
CA VAL A 32 3.90 -14.69 8.69
C VAL A 32 4.94 -15.04 7.63
N PHE A 33 5.56 -14.03 7.01
CA PHE A 33 6.57 -14.25 5.98
C PHE A 33 7.89 -14.80 6.54
N PHE A 34 8.25 -14.43 7.77
CA PHE A 34 9.37 -15.04 8.48
C PHE A 34 9.13 -16.53 8.73
N ILE A 35 7.95 -16.90 9.25
CA ILE A 35 7.55 -18.30 9.48
C ILE A 35 7.55 -19.07 8.16
N ALA A 36 6.95 -18.51 7.11
CA ALA A 36 6.88 -19.13 5.79
C ALA A 36 8.28 -19.41 5.22
N LYS A 37 9.16 -18.40 5.25
CA LYS A 37 10.55 -18.52 4.78
C LYS A 37 11.32 -19.59 5.55
N ARG A 38 11.29 -19.53 6.89
CA ARG A 38 12.02 -20.49 7.73
C ARG A 38 11.55 -21.91 7.49
N SER A 39 10.25 -22.11 7.32
CA SER A 39 9.68 -23.43 7.07
C SER A 39 10.05 -23.96 5.68
N LEU A 40 10.03 -23.10 4.65
CA LEU A 40 10.42 -23.49 3.30
C LEU A 40 11.89 -23.91 3.24
N LEU A 41 12.80 -23.12 3.83
CA LEU A 41 14.23 -23.44 3.86
C LEU A 41 14.51 -24.74 4.63
N ARG A 42 13.78 -25.01 5.72
CA ARG A 42 13.87 -26.29 6.44
C ARG A 42 13.41 -27.47 5.57
N ALA A 43 12.27 -27.34 4.90
CA ALA A 43 11.79 -28.38 3.99
C ALA A 43 12.77 -28.64 2.85
N LEU A 44 13.32 -27.59 2.25
CA LEU A 44 14.35 -27.71 1.21
C LEU A 44 15.61 -28.42 1.72
N SER A 45 16.00 -28.21 2.98
CA SER A 45 17.15 -28.88 3.58
C SER A 45 16.97 -30.39 3.75
N THR A 46 15.72 -30.89 3.69
CA THR A 46 15.44 -32.34 3.79
C THR A 46 15.67 -33.09 2.48
N ALA A 47 15.76 -32.38 1.34
CA ALA A 47 15.82 -32.98 0.00
C ALA A 47 14.69 -33.98 -0.30
N HIS A 48 13.55 -33.91 0.39
CA HIS A 48 12.40 -34.75 0.14
C HIS A 48 11.36 -34.00 -0.69
N GLY A 49 11.29 -34.29 -2.00
CA GLY A 49 10.40 -33.60 -2.94
C GLY A 49 8.94 -33.53 -2.48
N THR A 50 8.38 -34.60 -1.93
CA THR A 50 7.00 -34.62 -1.41
C THR A 50 6.77 -33.63 -0.27
N ILE A 51 7.73 -33.48 0.65
CA ILE A 51 7.61 -32.52 1.77
C ILE A 51 7.61 -31.10 1.23
N ILE A 52 8.50 -30.81 0.29
CA ILE A 52 8.65 -29.48 -0.31
C ILE A 52 7.38 -29.12 -1.09
N ARG A 53 6.89 -29.99 -1.99
CA ARG A 53 5.65 -29.76 -2.75
C ARG A 53 4.46 -29.51 -1.85
N ASN A 54 4.28 -30.34 -0.81
CA ASN A 54 3.20 -30.17 0.16
C ASN A 54 3.30 -28.83 0.91
N LEU A 55 4.51 -28.42 1.29
CA LEU A 55 4.69 -27.14 1.98
C LEU A 55 4.43 -25.95 1.04
N VAL A 56 4.92 -25.99 -0.20
CA VAL A 56 4.64 -24.94 -1.20
C VAL A 56 3.14 -24.78 -1.40
N HIS A 57 2.39 -25.88 -1.51
CA HIS A 57 0.93 -25.83 -1.60
C HIS A 57 0.28 -25.20 -0.35
N VAL A 58 0.77 -25.54 0.84
CA VAL A 58 0.30 -24.91 2.09
C VAL A 58 0.59 -23.40 2.11
N LEU A 59 1.75 -22.97 1.62
CA LEU A 59 2.11 -21.55 1.53
C LEU A 59 1.23 -20.81 0.50
N GLN A 60 0.98 -21.40 -0.66
CA GLN A 60 0.04 -20.86 -1.66
C GLN A 60 -1.35 -20.63 -1.05
N ASN A 61 -1.86 -21.63 -0.32
CA ASN A 61 -3.15 -21.55 0.34
C ASN A 61 -3.15 -20.51 1.48
N LEU A 62 -2.09 -20.48 2.30
CA LEU A 62 -1.94 -19.51 3.37
C LEU A 62 -1.98 -18.08 2.81
N PHE A 63 -1.18 -17.78 1.78
CA PHE A 63 -1.14 -16.45 1.20
C PHE A 63 -2.45 -16.09 0.52
N SER A 64 -3.07 -17.03 -0.21
CA SER A 64 -4.28 -16.77 -0.98
C SER A 64 -5.55 -16.67 -0.14
N PHE A 65 -5.64 -17.42 0.95
CA PHE A 65 -6.88 -17.57 1.73
C PHE A 65 -6.79 -17.01 3.16
N ALA A 66 -5.60 -16.72 3.69
CA ALA A 66 -5.45 -16.07 4.98
C ALA A 66 -4.88 -14.64 4.83
N VAL A 67 -3.67 -14.50 4.28
CA VAL A 67 -2.99 -13.19 4.19
C VAL A 67 -3.74 -12.24 3.27
N PHE A 68 -4.07 -12.67 2.05
CA PHE A 68 -4.74 -11.83 1.08
C PHE A 68 -6.11 -11.31 1.58
N PRO A 69 -7.04 -12.16 2.07
CA PRO A 69 -8.31 -11.67 2.59
C PRO A 69 -8.15 -10.82 3.86
N PHE A 70 -7.13 -11.09 4.68
CA PHE A 70 -6.83 -10.28 5.86
C PHE A 70 -6.48 -8.84 5.47
N LEU A 71 -5.54 -8.66 4.53
CA LEU A 71 -5.12 -7.35 4.04
C LEU A 71 -6.27 -6.63 3.32
N GLN A 72 -7.03 -7.36 2.48
CA GLN A 72 -8.20 -6.82 1.81
C GLN A 72 -9.25 -6.29 2.81
N ARG A 73 -9.52 -7.02 3.89
CA ARG A 73 -10.44 -6.57 4.93
C ARG A 73 -9.94 -5.32 5.63
N ARG A 74 -8.64 -5.22 5.93
CA ARG A 74 -8.08 -4.01 6.55
C ARG A 74 -8.24 -2.76 5.68
N VAL A 75 -8.12 -2.90 4.36
CA VAL A 75 -8.39 -1.80 3.41
C VAL A 75 -9.88 -1.40 3.40
N LEU A 76 -10.79 -2.36 3.53
CA LEU A 76 -12.23 -2.12 3.47
C LEU A 76 -12.85 -1.69 4.82
N GLN A 77 -12.15 -1.95 5.94
CA GLN A 77 -12.63 -1.61 7.27
C GLN A 77 -12.74 -0.10 7.46
N ARG A 78 -13.82 0.32 8.12
CA ARG A 78 -14.07 1.72 8.44
C ARG A 78 -13.14 2.18 9.57
N PRO A 79 -12.56 3.39 9.49
CA PRO A 79 -12.01 4.05 10.67
C PRO A 79 -13.12 4.23 11.70
N ARG A 80 -12.91 3.75 12.93
CA ARG A 80 -13.84 3.99 14.04
C ARG A 80 -13.85 5.49 14.31
N ALA A 81 -15.01 6.14 14.25
CA ALA A 81 -15.14 7.49 14.77
C ALA A 81 -14.85 7.41 16.28
N THR A 82 -13.71 7.96 16.71
CA THR A 82 -13.44 8.18 18.13
C THR A 82 -14.40 9.25 18.63
N THR A 83 -15.49 8.84 19.27
CA THR A 83 -16.29 9.76 20.08
C THR A 83 -15.41 10.26 21.21
N ALA A 84 -15.29 11.58 21.35
CA ALA A 84 -14.44 12.30 22.30
C ALA A 84 -14.77 12.07 23.79
N ALA A 85 -15.56 11.05 24.12
CA ALA A 85 -15.95 10.72 25.48
C ALA A 85 -15.31 9.37 25.88
N GLY A 86 -14.16 9.49 26.54
CA GLY A 86 -13.61 8.57 27.55
C GLY A 86 -13.84 7.07 27.39
N GLY A 87 -12.74 6.36 27.07
CA GLY A 87 -12.52 4.98 27.52
C GLY A 87 -13.08 3.89 26.60
N SER A 88 -12.28 3.46 25.63
CA SER A 88 -12.38 2.09 25.11
C SER A 88 -11.09 1.70 24.39
N VAL A 89 -10.53 0.55 24.78
CA VAL A 89 -9.36 -0.09 24.18
C VAL A 89 -9.67 -0.43 22.71
N ALA A 90 -8.69 -0.23 21.82
CA ALA A 90 -8.75 -0.60 20.42
C ALA A 90 -9.19 -2.07 20.27
N GLY A 91 -10.44 -2.28 19.88
CA GLY A 91 -11.03 -3.59 19.65
C GLY A 91 -11.72 -3.62 18.29
N TRP A 92 -11.40 -4.63 17.50
CA TRP A 92 -11.91 -4.86 16.15
C TRP A 92 -13.30 -5.52 16.22
N GLU A 93 -14.36 -4.77 15.92
CA GLU A 93 -15.71 -5.36 15.85
C GLU A 93 -15.95 -5.95 14.45
N ARG A 94 -16.37 -7.22 14.40
CA ARG A 94 -16.67 -7.93 13.15
C ARG A 94 -18.03 -7.50 12.65
N ASP A 95 -18.11 -7.01 11.41
CA ASP A 95 -19.39 -6.88 10.71
C ASP A 95 -19.87 -8.29 10.30
N PRO A 96 -20.98 -8.83 10.85
CA PRO A 96 -21.34 -10.24 10.67
C PRO A 96 -21.87 -10.59 9.27
N MET A 97 -22.06 -9.61 8.38
CA MET A 97 -22.82 -9.78 7.14
C MET A 97 -22.05 -9.52 5.83
N ALA A 98 -20.76 -9.17 5.88
CA ALA A 98 -19.95 -9.07 4.66
C ALA A 98 -19.38 -10.46 4.29
N ASN A 99 -20.04 -11.18 3.39
CA ASN A 99 -19.52 -12.44 2.83
C ASN A 99 -18.20 -12.19 2.06
N PRO A 100 -17.01 -12.62 2.56
CA PRO A 100 -15.72 -12.14 2.02
C PRO A 100 -15.17 -12.94 0.83
N PHE A 101 -15.82 -14.00 0.36
CA PHE A 101 -15.10 -15.07 -0.34
C PHE A 101 -15.21 -15.14 -1.88
N HIS A 102 -15.87 -14.20 -2.57
CA HIS A 102 -16.07 -14.35 -4.03
C HIS A 102 -15.83 -13.14 -4.94
N HIS A 103 -15.36 -11.99 -4.43
CA HIS A 103 -15.14 -10.83 -5.30
C HIS A 103 -13.65 -10.52 -5.46
N THR A 104 -13.13 -10.83 -6.65
CA THR A 104 -11.81 -10.42 -7.15
C THR A 104 -11.68 -8.89 -7.24
N THR A 105 -12.78 -8.15 -7.10
CA THR A 105 -12.80 -6.69 -7.18
C THR A 105 -12.97 -6.08 -5.80
N VAL A 106 -11.84 -5.71 -5.18
CA VAL A 106 -11.83 -4.84 -4.00
C VAL A 106 -11.99 -3.41 -4.51
N ALA A 107 -13.05 -2.72 -4.10
CA ALA A 107 -13.30 -1.35 -4.52
C ALA A 107 -13.39 -0.43 -3.29
N LEU A 108 -12.42 0.47 -3.16
CA LEU A 108 -12.51 1.64 -2.30
C LEU A 108 -13.54 2.61 -2.86
N THR A 109 -14.37 3.13 -1.97
CA THR A 109 -15.37 4.15 -2.30
C THR A 109 -15.12 5.41 -1.47
N LYS A 110 -15.83 6.50 -1.80
CA LYS A 110 -15.82 7.74 -1.02
C LYS A 110 -16.21 7.54 0.46
N HIS A 111 -16.87 6.43 0.80
CA HIS A 111 -17.21 6.12 2.19
C HIS A 111 -16.06 5.46 2.96
N ASN A 112 -15.08 4.87 2.25
CA ASN A 112 -13.90 4.27 2.86
C ASN A 112 -12.80 5.32 3.09
N VAL A 113 -12.62 6.23 2.13
CA VAL A 113 -11.54 7.21 2.11
C VAL A 113 -12.00 8.55 2.67
N HIS A 114 -11.29 9.06 3.68
CA HIS A 114 -11.51 10.39 4.23
C HIS A 114 -10.78 11.40 3.35
N ALA A 115 -11.51 12.02 2.42
CA ALA A 115 -11.00 13.17 1.68
C ALA A 115 -10.86 14.38 2.60
N ILE A 116 -10.03 15.34 2.19
CA ILE A 116 -9.88 16.59 2.90
C ILE A 116 -11.22 17.34 2.87
N THR A 117 -11.68 17.70 4.06
CA THR A 117 -12.71 18.72 4.25
C THR A 117 -12.04 19.97 4.80
N PRO A 118 -12.22 21.15 4.20
CA PRO A 118 -11.77 22.39 4.81
C PRO A 118 -12.49 22.54 6.16
N THR A 119 -11.78 22.30 7.26
CA THR A 119 -12.30 22.59 8.61
C THR A 119 -12.34 24.10 8.78
N THR A 120 -13.44 24.63 9.33
CA THR A 120 -13.64 26.07 9.52
C THR A 120 -12.59 26.74 10.43
N ASP A 121 -11.86 25.96 11.22
CA ASP A 121 -10.98 26.45 12.29
C ASP A 121 -9.49 26.07 12.16
N GLY A 122 -9.09 25.28 11.14
CA GLY A 122 -7.73 24.71 11.03
C GLY A 122 -6.96 25.12 9.77
N THR A 123 -5.62 25.10 9.84
CA THR A 123 -4.76 25.39 8.66
C THR A 123 -4.74 24.20 7.69
N LEU A 124 -4.51 24.44 6.40
CA LEU A 124 -4.42 23.36 5.40
C LEU A 124 -3.37 22.28 5.74
N PRO A 125 -2.15 22.63 6.23
CA PRO A 125 -1.19 21.63 6.70
C PRO A 125 -1.74 20.69 7.78
N GLU A 126 -2.51 21.20 8.75
CA GLU A 126 -3.15 20.38 9.79
C GLU A 126 -4.22 19.48 9.18
N ALA A 127 -5.04 19.98 8.25
CA ALA A 127 -6.04 19.18 7.55
C ALA A 127 -5.41 18.04 6.73
N PHE A 128 -4.23 18.26 6.13
CA PHE A 128 -3.47 17.22 5.44
C PHE A 128 -2.99 16.13 6.42
N ALA A 129 -2.42 16.53 7.55
CA ALA A 129 -1.98 15.60 8.58
C ALA A 129 -3.15 14.77 9.13
N GLU A 130 -4.28 15.41 9.44
CA GLU A 130 -5.49 14.72 9.90
C GLU A 130 -6.05 13.74 8.85
N MET A 131 -6.01 14.10 7.57
CA MET A 131 -6.42 13.21 6.48
C MET A 131 -5.55 11.95 6.45
N VAL A 132 -4.23 12.08 6.62
CA VAL A 132 -3.32 10.92 6.70
C VAL A 132 -3.67 10.05 7.91
N VAL A 133 -3.81 10.66 9.10
CA VAL A 133 -4.16 9.94 10.33
C VAL A 133 -5.50 9.20 10.19
N ARG A 134 -6.52 9.83 9.61
CA ARG A 134 -7.84 9.21 9.40
C ARG A 134 -7.81 8.06 8.40
N ASN A 135 -6.89 8.08 7.43
CA ASN A 135 -6.71 7.02 6.44
C ASN A 135 -5.59 6.03 6.80
N GLN A 136 -4.98 6.14 7.98
CA GLN A 136 -3.87 5.30 8.42
C GLN A 136 -4.12 3.79 8.22
N PRO A 137 -5.32 3.22 8.53
CA PRO A 137 -5.56 1.79 8.31
C PRO A 137 -5.44 1.35 6.85
N ILE A 138 -5.90 2.20 5.92
CA ILE A 138 -5.81 1.96 4.48
C ILE A 138 -4.34 2.03 4.04
N ILE A 139 -3.62 3.06 4.49
CA ILE A 139 -2.21 3.29 4.14
C ILE A 139 -1.35 2.12 4.61
N VAL A 140 -1.52 1.68 5.85
CA VAL A 140 -0.78 0.54 6.42
C VAL A 140 -1.09 -0.75 5.65
N ALA A 141 -2.35 -0.98 5.30
CA ALA A 141 -2.71 -2.16 4.51
C ALA A 141 -2.10 -2.12 3.10
N LEU A 142 -2.02 -0.95 2.45
CA LEU A 142 -1.31 -0.78 1.17
C LEU A 142 0.20 -1.04 1.32
N ASN A 143 0.82 -0.56 2.40
CA ASN A 143 2.24 -0.83 2.71
C ASN A 143 2.49 -2.32 2.92
N ASN A 144 1.58 -3.00 3.62
CA ASN A 144 1.61 -4.43 3.84
C ASN A 144 1.43 -5.23 2.55
N PHE A 145 0.58 -4.78 1.62
CA PHE A 145 0.44 -5.39 0.30
C PHE A 145 1.73 -5.31 -0.52
N ASP A 146 2.31 -4.12 -0.64
CA ASP A 146 3.61 -3.89 -1.28
C ASP A 146 4.71 -4.78 -0.67
N THR A 147 4.82 -4.77 0.66
CA THR A 147 5.81 -5.57 1.39
C THR A 147 5.60 -7.07 1.17
N SER A 148 4.34 -7.53 1.15
CA SER A 148 4.01 -8.93 0.85
C SER A 148 4.44 -9.34 -0.55
N VAL A 149 4.29 -8.48 -1.57
CA VAL A 149 4.78 -8.73 -2.93
C VAL A 149 6.30 -8.95 -2.92
N ARG A 150 7.03 -8.08 -2.23
CA ARG A 150 8.49 -8.16 -2.09
C ARG A 150 8.93 -9.42 -1.33
N TYR A 151 8.18 -9.82 -0.31
CA TYR A 151 8.47 -11.03 0.45
C TYR A 151 8.19 -12.32 -0.32
N VAL A 152 7.10 -12.40 -1.10
CA VAL A 152 6.87 -13.55 -1.99
C VAL A 152 7.99 -13.66 -3.03
N GLU A 153 8.38 -12.54 -3.64
CA GLU A 153 9.49 -12.52 -4.61
C GLU A 153 10.80 -12.98 -4.00
N LYS A 154 11.15 -12.47 -2.81
CA LYS A 154 12.35 -12.89 -2.09
C LYS A 154 12.29 -14.36 -1.69
N LEU A 155 11.13 -14.87 -1.26
CA LEU A 155 10.94 -16.27 -0.90
C LEU A 155 11.20 -17.20 -2.09
N ILE A 156 10.68 -16.84 -3.28
CA ILE A 156 10.92 -17.57 -4.53
C ILE A 156 12.40 -17.53 -4.89
N ALA A 157 13.04 -16.36 -4.84
CA ALA A 157 14.44 -16.20 -5.18
C ALA A 157 15.36 -17.02 -4.24
N ASP A 158 15.11 -16.96 -2.93
CA ASP A 158 15.87 -17.70 -1.91
C ASP A 158 15.69 -19.23 -2.10
N ALA A 159 14.47 -19.68 -2.38
CA ALA A 159 14.18 -21.10 -2.62
C ALA A 159 14.85 -21.61 -3.90
N SER A 160 14.73 -20.87 -5.01
CA SER A 160 15.39 -21.20 -6.28
C SER A 160 16.92 -21.18 -6.16
N HIS A 161 17.47 -20.26 -5.37
CA HIS A 161 18.89 -20.24 -5.05
C HIS A 161 19.32 -21.52 -4.30
N HIS A 162 18.52 -21.97 -3.35
CA HIS A 162 18.80 -23.17 -2.56
C HIS A 162 18.66 -24.47 -3.37
N LEU A 163 17.75 -24.50 -4.35
CA LEU A 163 17.55 -25.64 -5.26
C LEU A 163 18.62 -25.75 -6.35
N ASN A 164 19.46 -24.73 -6.53
CA ASN A 164 20.47 -24.73 -7.58
C ASN A 164 21.61 -25.74 -7.28
N PRO A 165 21.81 -26.79 -8.11
CA PRO A 165 22.85 -27.81 -7.90
C PRO A 165 24.27 -27.26 -7.86
N ALA A 166 24.55 -26.18 -8.60
CA ALA A 166 25.87 -25.55 -8.61
C ALA A 166 26.17 -24.82 -7.29
N LYS A 167 25.14 -24.50 -6.50
CA LYS A 167 25.25 -23.75 -5.25
C LYS A 167 25.03 -24.61 -4.01
N ASN A 168 24.31 -25.72 -4.15
CA ASN A 168 24.01 -26.62 -3.05
C ASN A 168 24.21 -28.09 -3.47
N PRO A 169 25.28 -28.76 -2.98
CA PRO A 169 25.65 -30.12 -3.37
C PRO A 169 24.58 -31.17 -3.10
N ILE A 170 23.66 -30.93 -2.16
CA ILE A 170 22.55 -31.87 -1.86
C ILE A 170 21.71 -32.15 -3.11
N TRP A 171 21.63 -31.17 -4.02
CA TRP A 171 20.86 -31.27 -5.26
C TRP A 171 21.68 -31.76 -6.47
N ALA A 172 23.01 -31.83 -6.36
CA ALA A 172 23.90 -32.22 -7.46
C ALA A 172 23.70 -33.67 -7.91
N THR A 173 23.28 -34.54 -6.99
CA THR A 173 23.00 -35.96 -7.26
C THR A 173 21.50 -36.25 -7.32
N TYR A 174 20.65 -35.24 -7.21
CA TYR A 174 19.20 -35.40 -7.21
C TYR A 174 18.68 -35.64 -8.64
N PRO A 175 17.67 -36.50 -8.86
CA PRO A 175 17.13 -36.76 -10.19
C PRO A 175 16.69 -35.45 -10.88
N GLU A 176 17.21 -35.18 -12.08
CA GLU A 176 17.00 -33.91 -12.79
C GLU A 176 15.51 -33.61 -13.03
N ILE A 177 14.73 -34.64 -13.40
CA ILE A 177 13.29 -34.53 -13.63
C ILE A 177 12.58 -34.10 -12.34
N GLU A 178 12.87 -34.76 -11.21
CA GLU A 178 12.23 -34.42 -9.95
C GLU A 178 12.67 -33.05 -9.41
N LEU A 179 13.95 -32.68 -9.60
CA LEU A 179 14.44 -31.35 -9.23
C LEU A 179 13.73 -30.25 -10.02
N LYS A 180 13.53 -30.48 -11.32
CA LYS A 180 12.77 -29.57 -12.17
C LYS A 180 11.33 -29.42 -11.69
N GLU A 181 10.64 -30.52 -11.40
CA GLU A 181 9.27 -30.48 -10.85
C GLU A 181 9.18 -29.69 -9.55
N ILE A 182 10.13 -29.87 -8.63
CA ILE A 182 10.18 -29.12 -7.36
C ILE A 182 10.41 -27.63 -7.63
N THR A 183 11.30 -27.31 -8.56
CA THR A 183 11.60 -25.92 -8.96
C THR A 183 10.38 -25.25 -9.58
N ASP A 184 9.71 -25.94 -10.51
CA ASP A 184 8.48 -25.46 -11.16
C ASP A 184 7.38 -25.22 -10.10
N GLN A 185 7.23 -26.14 -9.13
CA GLN A 185 6.27 -25.95 -8.04
C GLN A 185 6.58 -24.70 -7.19
N VAL A 186 7.85 -24.46 -6.85
CA VAL A 186 8.25 -23.23 -6.13
C VAL A 186 7.91 -21.99 -6.94
N LEU A 187 8.13 -22.03 -8.27
CA LEU A 187 7.81 -20.92 -9.17
C LEU A 187 6.30 -20.64 -9.28
N GLU A 188 5.42 -21.60 -8.98
CA GLU A 188 3.97 -21.36 -8.94
C GLU A 188 3.57 -20.29 -7.88
N LEU A 189 4.40 -20.05 -6.85
CA LEU A 189 4.20 -18.94 -5.91
C LEU A 189 4.18 -17.56 -6.62
N GLN A 190 4.72 -17.47 -7.84
CA GLN A 190 4.62 -16.28 -8.68
C GLN A 190 3.15 -15.90 -8.94
N GLY A 191 2.24 -16.87 -9.03
CA GLY A 191 0.80 -16.61 -9.17
C GLY A 191 0.23 -15.82 -7.98
N VAL A 192 0.70 -16.12 -6.76
CA VAL A 192 0.34 -15.37 -5.56
C VAL A 192 0.90 -13.95 -5.62
N LYS A 193 2.17 -13.79 -6.01
CA LYS A 193 2.80 -12.47 -6.19
C LYS A 193 1.99 -11.60 -7.15
N LEU A 194 1.63 -12.15 -8.32
CA LEU A 194 0.86 -11.44 -9.34
C LEU A 194 -0.50 -11.01 -8.81
N LYS A 195 -1.22 -11.89 -8.10
CA LYS A 195 -2.51 -11.58 -7.48
C LYS A 195 -2.39 -10.42 -6.47
N PHE A 196 -1.39 -10.46 -5.59
CA PHE A 196 -1.15 -9.39 -4.62
C PHE A 196 -0.84 -8.07 -5.33
N SER A 197 0.04 -8.09 -6.32
CA SER A 197 0.46 -6.91 -7.06
C SER A 197 -0.70 -6.25 -7.83
N GLN A 198 -1.54 -7.03 -8.52
CA GLN A 198 -2.69 -6.50 -9.25
C GLN A 198 -3.68 -5.77 -8.32
N VAL A 199 -4.00 -6.39 -7.19
CA VAL A 199 -4.97 -5.84 -6.24
C VAL A 199 -4.38 -4.64 -5.50
N TRP A 200 -3.11 -4.72 -5.11
CA TRP A 200 -2.37 -3.62 -4.51
C TRP A 200 -2.37 -2.37 -5.40
N MET A 201 -1.98 -2.50 -6.67
CA MET A 201 -1.93 -1.38 -7.61
C MET A 201 -3.31 -0.77 -7.83
N GLY A 202 -4.34 -1.60 -8.01
CA GLY A 202 -5.72 -1.11 -8.18
C GLY A 202 -6.25 -0.38 -6.94
N LEU A 203 -5.92 -0.85 -5.74
CA LEU A 203 -6.32 -0.18 -4.49
C LEU A 203 -5.58 1.13 -4.26
N LEU A 204 -4.30 1.18 -4.61
CA LEU A 204 -3.50 2.39 -4.52
C LEU A 204 -4.01 3.49 -5.47
N GLU A 205 -4.33 3.11 -6.71
CA GLU A 205 -4.94 4.01 -7.69
C GLU A 205 -6.28 4.56 -7.19
N GLN A 206 -7.16 3.69 -6.68
CA GLN A 206 -8.45 4.12 -6.13
C GLN A 206 -8.29 5.03 -4.90
N PHE A 207 -7.33 4.72 -4.02
CA PHE A 207 -7.02 5.58 -2.88
C PHE A 207 -6.55 6.95 -3.34
N ALA A 208 -5.64 7.03 -4.31
CA ALA A 208 -5.17 8.28 -4.90
C ALA A 208 -6.31 9.07 -5.57
N LEU A 209 -7.18 8.40 -6.33
CA LEU A 209 -8.33 9.03 -6.96
C LEU A 209 -9.27 9.70 -5.94
N LEU A 210 -9.46 9.06 -4.79
CA LEU A 210 -10.39 9.52 -3.76
C LEU A 210 -9.77 10.54 -2.80
N SER A 211 -8.45 10.55 -2.64
CA SER A 211 -7.74 11.44 -1.71
C SER A 211 -6.89 12.50 -2.42
N ALA A 212 -5.99 12.14 -3.32
CA ALA A 212 -5.12 13.08 -4.03
C ALA A 212 -5.91 14.03 -4.91
N ARG A 213 -6.84 13.52 -5.72
CA ARG A 213 -7.58 14.36 -6.67
C ARG A 213 -8.31 15.55 -6.02
N PRO A 214 -9.13 15.38 -4.96
CA PRO A 214 -9.74 16.53 -4.28
C PRO A 214 -8.69 17.43 -3.60
N SER A 215 -7.61 16.85 -3.06
CA SER A 215 -6.53 17.62 -2.41
C SER A 215 -5.80 18.52 -3.40
N MET A 216 -5.45 18.01 -4.58
CA MET A 216 -4.81 18.77 -5.65
C MET A 216 -5.69 19.94 -6.11
N ARG A 217 -7.01 19.73 -6.20
CA ARG A 217 -7.97 20.79 -6.52
C ARG A 217 -7.97 21.91 -5.48
N ILE A 218 -8.05 21.55 -4.20
CA ILE A 218 -8.03 22.53 -3.11
C ILE A 218 -6.71 23.30 -3.13
N ILE A 219 -5.58 22.60 -3.27
CA ILE A 219 -4.25 23.22 -3.34
C ILE A 219 -4.18 24.20 -4.52
N LEU A 220 -4.63 23.82 -5.70
CA LEU A 220 -4.68 24.70 -6.87
C LEU A 220 -5.57 25.91 -6.61
N GLN A 221 -6.82 25.71 -6.16
CA GLN A 221 -7.77 26.79 -5.91
C GLN A 221 -7.23 27.82 -4.92
N GLU A 222 -6.70 27.36 -3.79
CA GLU A 222 -6.13 28.22 -2.75
C GLU A 222 -4.80 28.86 -3.16
N SER A 223 -4.11 28.31 -4.16
CA SER A 223 -2.90 28.91 -4.72
C SER A 223 -3.25 29.97 -5.76
N TYR A 224 -4.30 29.76 -6.54
CA TYR A 224 -4.84 30.72 -7.52
C TYR A 224 -5.62 31.89 -6.93
N ARG A 225 -5.97 31.82 -5.64
CA ARG A 225 -6.79 32.82 -4.98
C ARG A 225 -6.18 34.22 -5.10
N ASP A 226 -6.99 35.15 -5.61
CA ASP A 226 -6.65 36.57 -5.84
C ASP A 226 -5.49 36.79 -6.84
N ILE A 227 -5.22 35.82 -7.71
CA ILE A 227 -4.18 35.93 -8.75
C ILE A 227 -4.80 36.34 -10.08
N LYS A 228 -4.24 37.39 -10.68
CA LYS A 228 -4.59 37.87 -12.02
C LYS A 228 -3.42 37.69 -12.98
N TYR A 229 -3.74 37.43 -14.24
CA TYR A 229 -2.76 37.25 -15.33
C TYR A 229 -2.89 38.32 -16.44
N VAL A 230 -3.80 39.27 -16.25
CA VAL A 230 -3.86 40.54 -17.00
C VAL A 230 -3.16 41.57 -16.12
N LEU A 231 -1.91 41.87 -16.45
CA LEU A 231 -1.00 42.65 -15.62
C LEU A 231 -0.55 43.92 -16.34
N THR A 232 -0.36 45.02 -15.60
CA THR A 232 0.42 46.16 -16.10
C THR A 232 1.91 45.82 -16.06
N ASP A 233 2.77 46.63 -16.70
CA ASP A 233 4.22 46.42 -16.68
C ASP A 233 4.78 46.43 -15.25
N GLU A 234 4.25 47.30 -14.39
CA GLU A 234 4.67 47.42 -12.99
C GLU A 234 4.25 46.17 -12.19
N GLU A 235 3.01 45.71 -12.35
CA GLU A 235 2.51 44.48 -11.71
C GLU A 235 3.22 43.22 -12.22
N TYR A 236 3.61 43.20 -13.49
CA TYR A 236 4.41 42.12 -14.05
C TYR A 236 5.80 42.03 -13.40
N MET A 237 6.44 43.18 -13.17
CA MET A 237 7.72 43.23 -12.46
C MET A 237 7.57 42.76 -11.02
N ASP A 238 6.48 43.13 -10.34
CA ASP A 238 6.19 42.66 -8.98
C ASP A 238 6.01 41.13 -8.94
N VAL A 239 5.18 40.56 -9.83
CA VAL A 239 4.95 39.10 -9.91
C VAL A 239 6.22 38.34 -10.30
N LYS A 240 7.08 38.93 -11.14
CA LYS A 240 8.36 38.33 -11.54
C LYS A 240 9.33 38.24 -10.37
N ASN A 241 9.32 39.22 -9.47
CA ASN A 241 10.18 39.24 -8.29
C ASN A 241 9.59 38.39 -7.16
N ASP A 242 8.26 38.38 -7.01
CA ASP A 242 7.54 37.69 -5.95
C ASP A 242 6.32 36.91 -6.48
N ASN A 243 6.57 35.70 -6.97
CA ASN A 243 5.51 34.86 -7.54
C ASN A 243 4.70 34.16 -6.43
N LEU A 244 3.67 34.87 -5.95
CA LEU A 244 2.78 34.39 -4.89
C LEU A 244 2.08 33.07 -5.23
N PHE A 245 1.75 32.79 -6.50
CA PHE A 245 1.17 31.50 -6.91
C PHE A 245 2.12 30.37 -6.56
N VAL A 246 3.35 30.46 -7.06
CA VAL A 246 4.37 29.41 -6.93
C VAL A 246 4.71 29.19 -5.46
N GLN A 247 4.88 30.25 -4.69
CA GLN A 247 5.17 30.13 -3.26
C GLN A 247 4.03 29.43 -2.50
N ARG A 248 2.78 29.88 -2.70
CA ARG A 248 1.60 29.29 -2.05
C ARG A 248 1.41 27.84 -2.46
N PHE A 249 1.64 27.53 -3.73
CA PHE A 249 1.51 26.17 -4.25
C PHE A 249 2.55 25.25 -3.63
N ILE A 250 3.84 25.61 -3.69
CA ILE A 250 4.94 24.79 -3.17
C ILE A 250 4.74 24.50 -1.68
N ILE A 251 4.37 25.50 -0.87
CA ILE A 251 4.16 25.32 0.58
C ILE A 251 3.04 24.29 0.84
N LYS A 252 1.89 24.43 0.17
CA LYS A 252 0.74 23.55 0.38
C LYS A 252 0.97 22.15 -0.19
N PHE A 253 1.58 22.06 -1.36
CA PHE A 253 1.91 20.80 -2.02
C PHE A 253 2.92 20.00 -1.20
N ASN A 254 3.99 20.64 -0.72
CA ASN A 254 4.99 19.99 0.12
C ASN A 254 4.37 19.53 1.44
N ALA A 255 3.59 20.37 2.12
CA ALA A 255 2.91 19.98 3.37
C ALA A 255 2.03 18.73 3.19
N TYR A 256 1.33 18.62 2.05
CA TYR A 256 0.53 17.45 1.72
C TYR A 256 1.39 16.21 1.43
N MET A 257 2.42 16.35 0.59
CA MET A 257 3.27 15.24 0.18
C MET A 257 4.15 14.73 1.32
N ASP A 258 4.69 15.60 2.15
CA ASP A 258 5.54 15.24 3.29
C ASP A 258 4.77 14.41 4.31
N ALA A 259 3.50 14.76 4.59
CA ALA A 259 2.64 13.98 5.48
C ALA A 259 2.43 12.54 4.98
N LEU A 260 2.24 12.36 3.67
CA LEU A 260 2.07 11.04 3.06
C LEU A 260 3.39 10.25 2.95
N LYS A 261 4.49 10.94 2.67
CA LYS A 261 5.82 10.35 2.50
C LYS A 261 6.30 9.63 3.76
N VAL A 262 5.97 10.15 4.94
CA VAL A 262 6.30 9.51 6.22
C VAL A 262 5.42 8.29 6.51
N ALA A 263 4.19 8.27 5.99
CA ALA A 263 3.23 7.20 6.27
C ALA A 263 3.30 6.02 5.29
N MET A 264 3.88 6.20 4.10
CA MET A 264 3.90 5.20 3.02
C MET A 264 5.29 4.57 2.85
N THR A 265 5.33 3.36 2.28
CA THR A 265 6.57 2.83 1.70
C THR A 265 7.00 3.69 0.51
N GLU A 266 8.29 3.67 0.17
CA GLU A 266 8.84 4.43 -0.97
C GLU A 266 8.13 4.09 -2.29
N ALA A 267 7.84 2.80 -2.54
CA ALA A 267 7.12 2.36 -3.73
C ALA A 267 5.68 2.91 -3.76
N ASN A 268 4.96 2.82 -2.63
CA ASN A 268 3.60 3.37 -2.52
C ASN A 268 3.57 4.87 -2.73
N PHE A 269 4.49 5.60 -2.09
CA PHE A 269 4.59 7.05 -2.23
C PHE A 269 4.90 7.44 -3.67
N GLY A 270 5.83 6.74 -4.34
CA GLY A 270 6.17 7.00 -5.75
C GLY A 270 4.96 6.86 -6.68
N HIS A 271 4.24 5.75 -6.61
CA HIS A 271 3.04 5.51 -7.41
C HIS A 271 1.90 6.51 -7.08
N TYR A 272 1.71 6.79 -5.79
CA TYR A 272 0.72 7.78 -5.35
C TYR A 272 1.03 9.18 -5.89
N LEU A 273 2.29 9.60 -5.82
CA LEU A 273 2.75 10.88 -6.32
C LEU A 273 2.53 11.00 -7.83
N THR A 274 2.80 9.94 -8.61
CA THR A 274 2.50 9.92 -10.05
C THR A 274 1.02 10.22 -10.31
N HIS A 275 0.10 9.50 -9.64
CA HIS A 275 -1.33 9.77 -9.80
C HIS A 275 -1.73 11.18 -9.36
N ALA A 276 -1.17 11.68 -8.25
CA ALA A 276 -1.43 13.03 -7.78
C ALA A 276 -1.00 14.10 -8.80
N LEU A 277 0.18 13.92 -9.41
CA LEU A 277 0.69 14.81 -10.45
C LEU A 277 -0.16 14.76 -11.72
N ASP A 278 -0.63 13.58 -12.14
CA ASP A 278 -1.52 13.45 -13.30
C ASP A 278 -2.84 14.22 -13.09
N TYR A 279 -3.43 14.11 -11.89
CA TYR A 279 -4.63 14.87 -11.54
C TYR A 279 -4.36 16.38 -11.48
N LEU A 280 -3.23 16.77 -10.90
CA LEU A 280 -2.80 18.16 -10.82
C LEU A 280 -2.66 18.78 -12.20
N ILE A 281 -1.89 18.15 -13.10
CA ILE A 281 -1.65 18.63 -14.46
C ILE A 281 -2.98 18.78 -15.20
N THR A 282 -3.84 17.76 -15.12
CA THR A 282 -5.16 17.77 -15.80
C THR A 282 -6.04 18.94 -15.35
N ASP A 283 -6.12 19.21 -14.04
CA ASP A 283 -6.95 20.30 -13.53
C ASP A 283 -6.26 21.67 -13.71
N TRP A 284 -4.93 21.72 -13.71
CA TRP A 284 -4.16 22.93 -13.96
C TRP A 284 -4.25 23.40 -15.41
N GLU A 285 -4.11 22.50 -16.40
CA GLU A 285 -4.30 22.80 -17.83
C GLU A 285 -5.69 23.42 -18.11
N LYS A 286 -6.72 22.91 -17.44
CA LYS A 286 -8.07 23.47 -17.52
C LYS A 286 -8.13 24.87 -16.90
N ALA A 287 -7.53 25.07 -15.74
CA ALA A 287 -7.51 26.38 -15.09
C ALA A 287 -6.77 27.42 -15.96
N VAL A 288 -5.64 27.05 -16.56
CA VAL A 288 -4.87 27.91 -17.46
C VAL A 288 -5.68 28.22 -18.71
N SER A 289 -6.29 27.23 -19.37
CA SER A 289 -7.06 27.49 -20.61
C SER A 289 -8.31 28.36 -20.40
N LEU A 290 -8.86 28.40 -19.18
CA LEU A 290 -9.96 29.30 -18.81
C LEU A 290 -9.50 30.69 -18.33
N SER A 291 -8.20 30.86 -18.08
CA SER A 291 -7.64 32.12 -17.60
C SER A 291 -7.46 33.12 -18.74
N LYS A 292 -7.61 34.41 -18.41
CA LYS A 292 -7.34 35.50 -19.36
C LYS A 292 -5.90 35.96 -19.19
N PHE A 293 -5.19 36.10 -20.32
CA PHE A 293 -3.81 36.59 -20.38
C PHE A 293 -3.74 37.85 -21.24
N ASN A 294 -2.73 38.68 -21.01
CA ASN A 294 -2.38 39.75 -21.95
C ASN A 294 -2.00 39.12 -23.30
N LEU A 295 -2.48 39.72 -24.40
CA LEU A 295 -2.10 39.38 -25.77
C LEU A 295 -0.76 40.02 -26.14
#